data_AF-A0AAC9JET1-F1
#
_entry.id   AF-A0AAC9JET1-F1
#
_cell.length_a   1.000
_cell.length_b   1.000
_cell.length_c   1.000
_cell.angle_alpha   90.00
_cell.angle_beta   90.00
_cell.angle_gamma   90.00
#
_symmetry.space_group_name_H-M   'P 1'
#
loop_
_entity.id
_entity.type
_entity.pdbx_description
1 polymer ?
#
loop_
_entity_poly.entity_id
_entity_poly.type
_entity_poly.pdbx_seq_one_letter_code
_entity_poly.pdbx_strand_id
1 'polypeptide(L)'
;MFGDKQDIGLMFHGLPRLLIDASKLIESEADFIVKCARLFTGKDTYTHDQQLFRNIRAGTSTVDDVVNFFTHLPHKKKPVFSWQPEYQKGDIVGDWIIIRSWVSGFRHALDEEDKDIKDILLFIEEHCEAKRAFLRECKKGASRKALYQYISIWLTVNQEVMEENSLKADITFLTRITLYWCIVLEKIAAIWIHQEKPKLINSIMPTLDKDKSEFSHSNEKLLSKFKKEYERIHHEGKTKPWTHFYKHIAVMKQQDDELGKDCIPDTVDPDVEAIKQQFKRWRKDSLFTFSAFRKNLLVSYYSFGDSKKELEAFLIYLISNCLTSVQMTLVKRCNKREDTKQLLTHIEAEFAKVEEVRDLVEKRFQHYIKNGTLQP
;
A
#
# COMPACT_ATOMS: atom_id res chain seq x y z
N MET A 1 -19.85 -6.02 5.39
CA MET A 1 -20.71 -6.25 4.22
C MET A 1 -20.41 -5.18 3.21
N PHE A 2 -20.18 -5.60 1.97
CA PHE A 2 -20.06 -4.78 0.77
C PHE A 2 -21.16 -3.71 0.78
N GLY A 3 -20.76 -2.43 0.76
CA GLY A 3 -21.72 -1.34 0.62
C GLY A 3 -22.23 -1.33 -0.81
N ASP A 4 -23.54 -1.30 -0.97
CA ASP A 4 -24.31 -1.44 -2.23
C ASP A 4 -24.08 -0.34 -3.29
N LYS A 5 -22.95 0.36 -3.25
CA LYS A 5 -22.52 1.28 -4.31
C LYS A 5 -21.01 1.10 -4.58
N GLN A 6 -20.73 0.37 -5.66
CA GLN A 6 -19.54 0.50 -6.53
C GLN A 6 -18.20 -0.21 -6.24
N ASP A 7 -18.10 -1.24 -5.38
CA ASP A 7 -16.87 -2.07 -5.36
C ASP A 7 -16.87 -3.14 -6.47
N ILE A 8 -16.92 -2.72 -7.74
CA ILE A 8 -16.71 -3.60 -8.90
C ILE A 8 -15.20 -3.77 -9.11
N GLY A 9 -14.64 -4.59 -8.21
CA GLY A 9 -13.22 -4.67 -7.95
C GLY A 9 -12.46 -5.78 -8.67
N LEU A 10 -12.98 -7.01 -8.68
CA LEU A 10 -12.27 -8.20 -9.19
C LEU A 10 -10.79 -8.18 -8.77
N MET A 11 -9.85 -8.16 -9.72
CA MET A 11 -8.41 -8.08 -9.46
C MET A 11 -7.94 -6.80 -8.79
N PHE A 12 -8.71 -5.72 -8.77
CA PHE A 12 -8.38 -4.46 -8.08
C PHE A 12 -9.27 -4.20 -6.86
N HIS A 13 -9.98 -5.22 -6.38
CA HIS A 13 -10.99 -5.05 -5.33
C HIS A 13 -10.44 -4.37 -4.08
N GLY A 14 -10.97 -3.16 -3.82
CA GLY A 14 -10.59 -2.34 -2.68
C GLY A 14 -9.16 -1.82 -2.72
N LEU A 15 -8.40 -2.08 -3.81
CA LEU A 15 -7.00 -1.67 -3.92
C LEU A 15 -6.82 -0.15 -3.84
N PRO A 16 -7.63 0.70 -4.53
CA PRO A 16 -7.49 2.14 -4.40
C PRO A 16 -7.63 2.62 -2.96
N ARG A 17 -8.66 2.10 -2.26
CA ARG A 17 -8.90 2.43 -0.85
C ARG A 17 -7.77 1.93 0.04
N LEU A 18 -7.30 0.70 -0.17
CA LEU A 18 -6.20 0.12 0.57
C LEU A 18 -4.92 0.94 0.43
N LEU A 19 -4.57 1.37 -0.79
CA LEU A 19 -3.37 2.19 -1.04
C LEU A 19 -3.48 3.56 -0.35
N ILE A 20 -4.66 4.19 -0.40
CA ILE A 20 -4.91 5.46 0.31
C ILE A 20 -4.76 5.27 1.82
N ASP A 21 -5.45 4.30 2.40
CA ASP A 21 -5.43 4.06 3.85
C ASP A 21 -4.02 3.65 4.33
N ALA A 22 -3.33 2.79 3.57
CA ALA A 22 -1.97 2.33 3.86
C ALA A 22 -0.93 3.44 3.68
N SER A 23 -1.16 4.41 2.79
CA SER A 23 -0.25 5.54 2.63
C SER A 23 -0.19 6.39 3.89
N LYS A 24 -1.26 6.44 4.70
CA LYS A 24 -1.44 7.37 5.83
C LYS A 24 -1.04 8.82 5.50
N LEU A 25 -1.12 9.18 4.22
CA LEU A 25 -0.88 10.53 3.72
C LEU A 25 -2.15 11.37 3.70
N ILE A 26 -3.32 10.74 3.83
CA ILE A 26 -4.64 11.35 3.76
C ILE A 26 -5.42 10.95 5.02
N GLU A 27 -5.98 11.93 5.73
CA GLU A 27 -6.74 11.71 6.97
C GLU A 27 -8.25 11.62 6.73
N SER A 28 -8.74 12.26 5.66
CA SER A 28 -10.14 12.27 5.26
C SER A 28 -10.28 12.67 3.79
N GLU A 29 -11.48 12.49 3.21
CA GLU A 29 -11.78 13.01 1.87
C GLU A 29 -11.58 14.53 1.79
N ALA A 30 -12.01 15.28 2.80
CA ALA A 30 -11.78 16.72 2.86
C ALA A 30 -10.28 17.07 2.88
N ASP A 31 -9.47 16.30 3.61
CA ASP A 31 -8.01 16.46 3.62
C ASP A 31 -7.37 16.16 2.26
N PHE A 32 -7.84 15.12 1.57
CA PHE A 32 -7.42 14.83 0.20
C PHE A 32 -7.68 16.02 -0.73
N ILE A 33 -8.91 16.55 -0.74
CA ILE A 33 -9.27 17.67 -1.62
C ILE A 33 -8.46 18.94 -1.27
N VAL A 34 -8.22 19.23 0.01
CA VAL A 34 -7.33 20.34 0.43
C VAL A 34 -5.92 20.16 -0.12
N LYS A 35 -5.34 18.96 0.02
CA LYS A 35 -3.99 18.65 -0.47
C LYS A 35 -3.91 18.78 -2.00
N CYS A 36 -4.91 18.27 -2.72
CA CYS A 36 -5.01 18.47 -4.17
C CYS A 36 -5.09 19.97 -4.52
N ALA A 37 -5.94 20.75 -3.84
CA ALA A 37 -6.07 22.19 -4.10
C ALA A 37 -4.74 22.94 -3.91
N ARG A 38 -4.02 22.65 -2.82
CA ARG A 38 -2.68 23.20 -2.55
C ARG A 38 -1.69 22.79 -3.64
N LEU A 39 -1.72 21.54 -4.07
CA LEU A 39 -0.86 21.04 -5.15
C LEU A 39 -1.14 21.74 -6.49
N PHE A 40 -2.41 21.86 -6.89
CA PHE A 40 -2.81 22.48 -8.16
C PHE A 40 -2.52 23.99 -8.21
N THR A 41 -2.65 24.69 -7.09
CA THR A 41 -2.49 26.15 -7.02
C THR A 41 -1.08 26.57 -6.57
N GLY A 42 -0.34 25.68 -5.91
CA GLY A 42 0.90 25.99 -5.20
C GLY A 42 0.71 27.02 -4.09
N LYS A 43 -0.47 27.07 -3.45
CA LYS A 43 -0.81 28.00 -2.36
C LYS A 43 -1.24 27.24 -1.11
N ASP A 44 -0.65 27.57 0.03
CA ASP A 44 -1.02 26.98 1.34
C ASP A 44 -2.27 27.60 1.98
N THR A 45 -2.85 28.62 1.34
CA THR A 45 -4.02 29.36 1.84
C THR A 45 -5.31 28.53 1.90
N TYR A 46 -5.36 27.39 1.22
CA TYR A 46 -6.50 26.48 1.32
C TYR A 46 -6.41 25.72 2.65
N THR A 47 -7.38 25.91 3.52
CA THR A 47 -7.43 25.29 4.85
C THR A 47 -8.72 24.53 5.03
N HIS A 48 -8.74 23.57 5.97
CA HIS A 48 -9.92 22.74 6.21
C HIS A 48 -11.16 23.51 6.71
N ASP A 49 -11.02 24.80 7.05
CA ASP A 49 -12.11 25.61 7.59
C ASP A 49 -12.99 26.25 6.50
N GLN A 50 -12.55 26.19 5.24
CA GLN A 50 -13.35 26.69 4.12
C GLN A 50 -14.65 25.88 3.96
N GLN A 51 -15.72 26.56 3.53
CA GLN A 51 -17.08 26.03 3.55
C GLN A 51 -17.22 24.69 2.83
N LEU A 52 -16.60 24.53 1.66
CA LEU A 52 -16.63 23.27 0.90
C LEU A 52 -16.11 22.10 1.75
N PHE A 53 -14.96 22.25 2.41
CA PHE A 53 -14.36 21.16 3.18
C PHE A 53 -15.15 20.85 4.45
N ARG A 54 -15.82 21.85 5.04
CA ARG A 54 -16.80 21.62 6.11
C ARG A 54 -18.00 20.82 5.61
N ASN A 55 -18.53 21.15 4.43
CA ASN A 55 -19.65 20.42 3.82
C ASN A 55 -19.28 18.98 3.48
N ILE A 56 -18.06 18.72 2.96
CA ILE A 56 -17.57 17.37 2.72
C ILE A 56 -17.54 16.56 4.03
N ARG A 57 -16.98 17.13 5.11
CA ARG A 57 -16.97 16.46 6.42
C ARG A 57 -18.36 16.22 6.99
N ALA A 58 -19.31 17.09 6.71
CA ALA A 58 -20.71 16.94 7.11
C ALA A 58 -21.51 15.99 6.20
N GLY A 59 -20.92 15.49 5.11
CA GLY A 59 -21.61 14.65 4.12
C GLY A 59 -22.67 15.41 3.31
N THR A 60 -22.61 16.74 3.27
CA THR A 60 -23.58 17.60 2.57
C THR A 60 -23.08 18.11 1.23
N SER A 61 -21.82 17.85 0.89
CA SER A 61 -21.26 18.20 -0.42
C SER A 61 -21.64 17.18 -1.48
N THR A 62 -21.88 17.65 -2.70
CA THR A 62 -22.09 16.84 -3.90
C THR A 62 -20.81 16.71 -4.72
N VAL A 63 -20.80 15.82 -5.71
CA VAL A 63 -19.71 15.71 -6.70
C VAL A 63 -19.58 17.02 -7.49
N ASP A 64 -20.70 17.63 -7.87
CA ASP A 64 -20.72 18.87 -8.63
C ASP A 64 -20.10 20.03 -7.83
N ASP A 65 -20.29 20.08 -6.52
CA ASP A 65 -19.63 21.08 -5.66
C ASP A 65 -18.10 20.96 -5.74
N VAL A 66 -17.57 19.73 -5.74
CA VAL A 66 -16.13 19.47 -5.84
C VAL A 66 -15.62 19.78 -7.24
N VAL A 67 -16.33 19.37 -8.29
CA VAL A 67 -15.98 19.68 -9.68
C VAL A 67 -15.98 21.19 -9.92
N ASN A 68 -17.01 21.89 -9.45
CA ASN A 68 -17.10 23.34 -9.53
C ASN A 68 -15.92 23.99 -8.82
N PHE A 69 -15.56 23.54 -7.62
CA PHE A 69 -14.40 24.06 -6.91
C PHE A 69 -13.11 23.94 -7.73
N PHE A 70 -12.78 22.76 -8.25
CA PHE A 70 -11.56 22.56 -9.04
C PHE A 70 -11.57 23.32 -10.37
N THR A 71 -12.73 23.48 -11.00
CA THR A 71 -12.89 24.23 -12.26
C THR A 71 -12.56 25.72 -12.09
N HIS A 72 -12.77 26.27 -10.90
CA HIS A 72 -12.53 27.67 -10.58
C HIS A 72 -11.22 27.92 -9.82
N LEU A 73 -10.38 26.89 -9.62
CA LEU A 73 -9.10 27.09 -8.97
C LEU A 73 -8.17 27.92 -9.87
N PRO A 74 -7.44 28.92 -9.32
CA PRO A 74 -6.44 29.65 -10.06
C PRO A 74 -5.27 28.71 -10.40
N HIS A 75 -5.24 28.24 -11.65
CA HIS A 75 -4.22 27.32 -12.12
C HIS A 75 -2.88 28.03 -12.30
N LYS A 76 -1.82 27.58 -11.63
CA LYS A 76 -0.44 27.99 -11.94
C LYS A 76 0.01 27.49 -13.32
N LYS A 77 -0.45 26.29 -13.69
CA LYS A 77 -0.39 25.67 -15.02
C LYS A 77 -1.68 24.89 -15.22
N LYS A 78 -2.29 24.93 -16.41
CA LYS A 78 -3.40 24.03 -16.72
C LYS A 78 -2.88 22.60 -16.59
N PRO A 79 -3.50 21.74 -15.77
CA PRO A 79 -3.14 20.34 -15.74
C PRO A 79 -3.35 19.75 -17.13
N VAL A 80 -2.30 19.15 -17.68
CA VAL A 80 -2.43 18.35 -18.89
C VAL A 80 -3.06 17.03 -18.45
N PHE A 81 -4.16 16.65 -19.09
CA PHE A 81 -4.88 15.41 -18.78
C PHE A 81 -4.96 14.51 -20.02
N SER A 82 -4.09 14.72 -21.01
CA SER A 82 -4.08 13.96 -22.27
C SER A 82 -3.81 12.47 -22.07
N TRP A 83 -3.32 12.08 -20.90
CA TRP A 83 -3.09 10.70 -20.47
C TRP A 83 -4.22 10.11 -19.62
N GLN A 84 -5.35 10.82 -19.46
CA GLN A 84 -6.47 10.25 -18.72
C GLN A 84 -7.00 9.00 -19.44
N PRO A 85 -7.36 7.94 -18.68
CA PRO A 85 -7.87 6.72 -19.29
C PRO A 85 -9.15 7.02 -20.08
N GLU A 86 -9.15 6.69 -21.36
CA GLU A 86 -10.36 6.74 -22.16
C GLU A 86 -11.36 5.70 -21.66
N TYR A 87 -12.51 6.14 -21.18
CA TYR A 87 -13.66 5.29 -20.93
C TYR A 87 -14.79 5.66 -21.89
N GLN A 88 -15.52 4.65 -22.36
CA GLN A 88 -16.61 4.86 -23.30
C GLN A 88 -17.94 4.91 -22.55
N LYS A 89 -18.89 5.66 -23.10
CA LYS A 89 -20.28 5.64 -22.61
C LYS A 89 -20.78 4.20 -22.65
N GLY A 90 -21.10 3.65 -21.48
CA GLY A 90 -21.45 2.24 -21.37
C GLY A 90 -20.33 1.34 -20.84
N ASP A 91 -19.24 1.87 -20.30
CA ASP A 91 -18.35 1.09 -19.43
C ASP A 91 -18.96 0.84 -18.05
N ILE A 92 -18.55 -0.24 -17.38
CA ILE A 92 -18.76 -0.39 -15.93
C ILE A 92 -17.57 0.28 -15.25
N VAL A 93 -17.80 1.43 -14.64
CA VAL A 93 -16.78 2.13 -13.86
C VAL A 93 -16.61 1.43 -12.52
N GLY A 94 -15.36 1.13 -12.16
CA GLY A 94 -14.96 0.52 -10.90
C GLY A 94 -13.47 0.77 -10.64
N ASP A 95 -12.86 0.02 -9.72
CA ASP A 95 -11.48 0.28 -9.25
C ASP A 95 -10.41 0.40 -10.35
N TRP A 96 -10.64 -0.25 -11.51
CA TRP A 96 -9.67 -0.25 -12.62
C TRP A 96 -9.40 1.14 -13.18
N ILE A 97 -10.41 2.03 -13.23
CA ILE A 97 -10.22 3.36 -13.82
C ILE A 97 -9.36 4.25 -12.91
N ILE A 98 -9.50 4.07 -11.59
CA ILE A 98 -8.76 4.82 -10.59
C ILE A 98 -7.29 4.40 -10.64
N ILE A 99 -7.04 3.09 -10.61
CA ILE A 99 -5.67 2.56 -10.72
C ILE A 99 -5.04 2.95 -12.04
N ARG A 100 -5.75 2.80 -13.18
CA ARG A 100 -5.23 3.21 -14.49
C ARG A 100 -4.89 4.69 -14.52
N SER A 101 -5.73 5.56 -13.95
CA SER A 101 -5.46 7.00 -13.87
C SER A 101 -4.19 7.30 -13.07
N TRP A 102 -3.98 6.63 -11.94
CA TRP A 102 -2.77 6.80 -11.12
C TRP A 102 -1.53 6.30 -11.86
N VAL A 103 -1.58 5.07 -12.38
CA VAL A 103 -0.48 4.43 -13.10
C VAL A 103 -0.07 5.22 -14.33
N SER A 104 -1.02 5.66 -15.15
CA SER A 104 -0.73 6.51 -16.31
C SER A 104 -0.12 7.84 -15.88
N GLY A 105 -0.62 8.47 -14.80
CA GLY A 105 -0.02 9.69 -14.26
C GLY A 105 1.45 9.50 -13.84
N PHE A 106 1.74 8.42 -13.09
CA PHE A 106 3.12 8.10 -12.70
C PHE A 106 4.01 7.80 -13.91
N ARG A 107 3.53 6.99 -14.85
CA ARG A 107 4.30 6.60 -16.04
C ARG A 107 4.74 7.78 -16.90
N HIS A 108 3.89 8.80 -17.03
CA HIS A 108 4.21 10.02 -17.77
C HIS A 108 5.11 10.99 -17.00
N ALA A 109 5.23 10.82 -15.68
CA ALA A 109 6.14 11.62 -14.85
C ALA A 109 7.56 11.03 -14.78
N LEU A 110 7.76 9.79 -15.24
CA LEU A 110 9.05 9.11 -15.25
C LEU A 110 9.87 9.46 -16.50
N ASP A 111 11.19 9.51 -16.33
CA ASP A 111 12.14 9.81 -17.40
C ASP A 111 12.33 8.59 -18.33
N GLU A 112 12.92 8.79 -19.51
CA GLU A 112 13.17 7.69 -20.47
C GLU A 112 14.13 6.64 -19.92
N GLU A 113 14.98 7.02 -18.97
CA GLU A 113 15.92 6.12 -18.29
C GLU A 113 15.20 5.10 -17.38
N ASP A 114 13.97 5.40 -16.92
CA ASP A 114 13.15 4.54 -16.07
C ASP A 114 12.34 3.48 -16.87
N LYS A 115 12.87 3.03 -18.02
CA LYS A 115 12.16 2.15 -18.95
C LYS A 115 11.61 0.89 -18.27
N ASP A 116 12.41 0.24 -17.43
CA ASP A 116 12.01 -1.01 -16.78
C ASP A 116 10.84 -0.81 -15.79
N ILE A 117 10.76 0.39 -15.17
CA ILE A 117 9.62 0.75 -14.31
C ILE A 117 8.40 1.08 -15.18
N LYS A 118 8.60 1.81 -16.29
CA LYS A 118 7.54 2.06 -17.28
C LYS A 118 6.92 0.75 -17.78
N ASP A 119 7.71 -0.28 -18.02
CA ASP A 119 7.24 -1.61 -18.44
C ASP A 119 6.37 -2.29 -17.37
N ILE A 120 6.71 -2.17 -16.08
CA ILE A 120 5.84 -2.65 -14.99
C ILE A 120 4.54 -1.83 -14.93
N LEU A 121 4.62 -0.50 -15.08
CA LEU A 121 3.42 0.34 -15.07
C LEU A 121 2.49 -0.02 -16.24
N LEU A 122 3.03 -0.27 -17.43
CA LEU A 122 2.27 -0.77 -18.58
C LEU A 122 1.63 -2.15 -18.29
N PHE A 123 2.35 -3.05 -17.62
CA PHE A 123 1.79 -4.32 -17.17
C PHE A 123 0.57 -4.13 -16.23
N ILE A 124 0.55 -3.10 -15.38
CA ILE A 124 -0.61 -2.76 -14.54
C ILE A 124 -1.74 -2.17 -15.40
N GLU A 125 -1.43 -1.32 -16.39
CA GLU A 125 -2.42 -0.78 -17.33
C GLU A 125 -3.12 -1.92 -18.10
N GLU A 126 -2.40 -2.95 -18.53
CA GLU A 126 -2.98 -4.13 -19.19
C GLU A 126 -3.91 -4.94 -18.28
N HIS A 127 -3.64 -5.01 -16.97
CA HIS A 127 -4.60 -5.60 -16.03
C HIS A 127 -5.89 -4.78 -15.97
N CYS A 128 -5.78 -3.44 -16.07
CA CYS A 128 -6.94 -2.56 -16.09
C CYS A 128 -7.79 -2.81 -17.35
N GLU A 129 -7.16 -2.96 -18.52
CA GLU A 129 -7.85 -3.26 -19.77
C GLU A 129 -8.46 -4.66 -19.77
N ALA A 130 -7.76 -5.68 -19.27
CA ALA A 130 -8.30 -7.04 -19.13
C ALA A 130 -9.55 -7.06 -18.25
N LYS A 131 -9.54 -6.35 -17.12
CA LYS A 131 -10.72 -6.22 -16.25
C LYS A 131 -11.84 -5.44 -16.94
N ARG A 132 -11.54 -4.33 -17.61
CA ARG A 132 -12.51 -3.53 -18.35
C ARG A 132 -13.20 -4.36 -19.44
N ALA A 133 -12.45 -5.12 -20.22
CA ALA A 133 -12.95 -6.02 -21.25
C ALA A 133 -13.91 -7.07 -20.65
N PHE A 134 -13.49 -7.75 -19.59
CA PHE A 134 -14.34 -8.71 -18.89
C PHE A 134 -15.64 -8.08 -18.38
N LEU A 135 -15.58 -6.89 -17.76
CA LEU A 135 -16.77 -6.20 -17.27
C LEU A 135 -17.73 -5.78 -18.39
N ARG A 136 -17.21 -5.43 -19.57
CA ARG A 136 -18.03 -5.14 -20.76
C ARG A 136 -18.78 -6.38 -21.25
N GLU A 137 -18.14 -7.54 -21.26
CA GLU A 137 -18.80 -8.81 -21.57
C GLU A 137 -19.88 -9.14 -20.53
N CYS A 138 -19.58 -8.87 -19.26
CA CYS A 138 -20.49 -9.11 -18.14
C CYS A 138 -21.76 -8.23 -18.14
N LYS A 139 -21.76 -7.06 -18.82
CA LYS A 139 -22.95 -6.20 -18.94
C LYS A 139 -24.17 -6.93 -19.54
N LYS A 140 -23.95 -8.06 -20.21
CA LYS A 140 -25.01 -8.91 -20.77
C LYS A 140 -25.64 -9.87 -19.74
N GLY A 141 -25.29 -9.78 -18.45
CA GLY A 141 -25.83 -10.59 -17.37
C GLY A 141 -24.86 -11.67 -16.87
N ALA A 142 -23.69 -11.27 -16.34
CA ALA A 142 -22.75 -12.22 -15.78
C ALA A 142 -23.30 -12.94 -14.55
N SER A 143 -23.20 -14.27 -14.56
CA SER A 143 -23.48 -15.08 -13.39
C SER A 143 -22.37 -14.91 -12.35
N ARG A 144 -22.71 -15.10 -11.07
CA ARG A 144 -21.75 -15.16 -9.97
C ARG A 144 -20.62 -16.17 -10.23
N LYS A 145 -20.95 -17.28 -10.91
CA LYS A 145 -19.99 -18.30 -11.35
C LYS A 145 -18.92 -17.75 -12.30
N ALA A 146 -19.29 -16.89 -13.24
CA ALA A 146 -18.32 -16.25 -14.14
C ALA A 146 -17.34 -15.34 -13.39
N LEU A 147 -17.81 -14.61 -12.37
CA LEU A 147 -16.95 -13.78 -11.52
C LEU A 147 -15.96 -14.63 -10.71
N TYR A 148 -16.43 -15.75 -10.15
CA TYR A 148 -15.57 -16.69 -9.41
C TYR A 148 -14.58 -17.40 -10.28
N GLN A 149 -14.97 -17.80 -11.50
CA GLN A 149 -14.05 -18.36 -12.46
C GLN A 149 -12.96 -17.36 -12.85
N TYR A 150 -13.32 -16.08 -13.08
CA TYR A 150 -12.35 -15.03 -13.33
C TYR A 150 -11.34 -14.92 -12.17
N ILE A 151 -11.82 -14.76 -10.93
CA ILE A 151 -10.95 -14.64 -9.76
C ILE A 151 -10.08 -15.88 -9.56
N SER A 152 -10.66 -17.07 -9.73
CA SER A 152 -9.98 -18.37 -9.58
C SER A 152 -8.80 -18.49 -10.53
N ILE A 153 -8.99 -18.13 -11.80
CA ILE A 153 -7.91 -18.15 -12.81
C ILE A 153 -6.87 -17.08 -12.48
N TRP A 154 -7.28 -15.85 -12.21
CA TRP A 154 -6.34 -14.75 -12.01
C TRP A 154 -5.54 -14.82 -10.70
N LEU A 155 -6.05 -15.47 -9.66
CA LEU A 155 -5.34 -15.65 -8.38
C LEU A 155 -4.84 -17.08 -8.15
N THR A 156 -5.09 -18.00 -9.09
CA THR A 156 -4.80 -19.43 -8.95
C THR A 156 -5.42 -20.00 -7.66
N VAL A 157 -6.67 -19.64 -7.39
CA VAL A 157 -7.44 -20.10 -6.22
C VAL A 157 -8.45 -21.14 -6.65
N ASN A 158 -8.68 -22.19 -5.85
CA ASN A 158 -9.73 -23.17 -6.16
C ASN A 158 -11.10 -22.48 -6.25
N GLN A 159 -11.79 -22.65 -7.38
CA GLN A 159 -13.12 -22.10 -7.62
C GLN A 159 -14.13 -22.56 -6.55
N GLU A 160 -14.05 -23.80 -6.08
CA GLU A 160 -14.95 -24.33 -5.05
C GLU A 160 -14.86 -23.50 -3.76
N VAL A 161 -13.65 -23.10 -3.36
CA VAL A 161 -13.42 -22.24 -2.19
C VAL A 161 -14.12 -20.88 -2.38
N MET A 162 -14.13 -20.33 -3.58
CA MET A 162 -14.80 -19.06 -3.87
C MET A 162 -16.33 -19.19 -3.87
N GLU A 163 -16.85 -20.35 -4.26
CA GLU A 163 -18.28 -20.65 -4.30
C GLU A 163 -18.89 -20.85 -2.91
N GLU A 164 -18.09 -21.27 -1.91
CA GLU A 164 -18.52 -21.45 -0.52
C GLU A 164 -19.07 -20.17 0.14
N ASN A 165 -18.71 -18.98 -0.36
CA ASN A 165 -19.11 -17.69 0.20
C ASN A 165 -18.88 -17.59 1.73
N SER A 166 -17.75 -18.13 2.19
CA SER A 166 -17.39 -18.24 3.60
C SER A 166 -16.35 -17.19 3.98
N LEU A 167 -16.15 -16.94 5.28
CA LEU A 167 -15.06 -16.09 5.75
C LEU A 167 -13.68 -16.65 5.34
N LYS A 168 -13.57 -17.98 5.17
CA LYS A 168 -12.38 -18.64 4.63
C LYS A 168 -12.13 -18.24 3.17
N ALA A 169 -13.19 -18.17 2.36
CA ALA A 169 -13.13 -17.66 0.99
C ALA A 169 -12.65 -16.20 0.96
N ASP A 170 -13.23 -15.35 1.82
CA ASP A 170 -12.83 -13.94 1.97
C ASP A 170 -11.35 -13.80 2.35
N ILE A 171 -10.87 -14.60 3.32
CA ILE A 171 -9.45 -14.61 3.74
C ILE A 171 -8.55 -14.97 2.56
N THR A 172 -8.88 -16.05 1.85
CA THR A 172 -8.10 -16.51 0.69
C THR A 172 -8.06 -15.42 -0.38
N PHE A 173 -9.22 -14.90 -0.76
CA PHE A 173 -9.33 -13.87 -1.79
C PHE A 173 -8.54 -12.60 -1.43
N LEU A 174 -8.79 -12.02 -0.25
CA LEU A 174 -8.17 -10.77 0.19
C LEU A 174 -6.66 -10.93 0.41
N THR A 175 -6.19 -12.09 0.89
CA THR A 175 -4.76 -12.34 1.06
C THR A 175 -4.08 -12.45 -0.29
N ARG A 176 -4.61 -13.26 -1.22
CA ARG A 176 -4.00 -13.51 -2.54
C ARG A 176 -3.94 -12.24 -3.40
N ILE A 177 -5.02 -11.46 -3.46
CA ILE A 177 -5.05 -10.21 -4.22
C ILE A 177 -4.09 -9.17 -3.62
N THR A 178 -3.98 -9.10 -2.29
CA THR A 178 -3.06 -8.16 -1.62
C THR A 178 -1.61 -8.55 -1.86
N LEU A 179 -1.27 -9.83 -1.74
CA LEU A 179 0.06 -10.34 -2.07
C LEU A 179 0.42 -10.03 -3.52
N TYR A 180 -0.50 -10.28 -4.46
CA TYR A 180 -0.27 -10.03 -5.88
C TYR A 180 0.18 -8.59 -6.15
N TRP A 181 -0.57 -7.60 -5.66
CA TRP A 181 -0.21 -6.20 -5.87
C TRP A 181 0.99 -5.75 -5.05
N CYS A 182 1.16 -6.25 -3.83
CA CYS A 182 2.37 -5.96 -3.06
C CYS A 182 3.61 -6.47 -3.78
N ILE A 183 3.58 -7.65 -4.40
CA ILE A 183 4.70 -8.20 -5.17
C ILE A 183 5.00 -7.34 -6.40
N VAL A 184 3.97 -6.85 -7.10
CA VAL A 184 4.16 -5.89 -8.20
C VAL A 184 4.85 -4.61 -7.71
N LEU A 185 4.41 -4.05 -6.57
CA LEU A 185 5.06 -2.87 -5.95
C LEU A 185 6.50 -3.16 -5.51
N GLU A 186 6.76 -4.35 -4.95
CA GLU A 186 8.10 -4.77 -4.56
C GLU A 186 9.03 -4.88 -5.77
N LYS A 187 8.51 -5.32 -6.91
CA LYS A 187 9.26 -5.36 -8.17
C LYS A 187 9.66 -3.95 -8.65
N ILE A 188 8.77 -2.97 -8.53
CA ILE A 188 9.11 -1.56 -8.82
C ILE A 188 10.23 -1.07 -7.89
N ALA A 189 10.10 -1.34 -6.58
CA ALA A 189 11.12 -0.96 -5.60
C ALA A 189 12.48 -1.60 -5.92
N ALA A 190 12.48 -2.89 -6.27
CA ALA A 190 13.70 -3.64 -6.58
C ALA A 190 14.43 -3.08 -7.81
N ILE A 191 13.71 -2.71 -8.86
CA ILE A 191 14.30 -2.10 -10.06
C ILE A 191 14.90 -0.73 -9.74
N TRP A 192 14.20 0.08 -8.94
CA TRP A 192 14.68 1.40 -8.52
C TRP A 192 16.04 1.35 -7.82
N ILE A 193 16.33 0.27 -7.08
CA ILE A 193 17.61 0.09 -6.37
C ILE A 193 18.53 -0.97 -6.99
N HIS A 194 18.26 -1.38 -8.23
CA HIS A 194 19.04 -2.39 -8.95
C HIS A 194 19.21 -3.72 -8.19
N GLN A 195 18.15 -4.18 -7.52
CA GLN A 195 18.12 -5.45 -6.81
C GLN A 195 17.48 -6.56 -7.66
N GLU A 196 18.27 -7.56 -8.06
CA GLU A 196 17.79 -8.67 -8.90
C GLU A 196 16.74 -9.58 -8.21
N LYS A 197 16.86 -9.77 -6.90
CA LYS A 197 16.01 -10.72 -6.14
C LYS A 197 15.39 -10.03 -4.93
N PRO A 198 14.25 -9.35 -5.09
CA PRO A 198 13.54 -8.77 -3.97
C PRO A 198 13.06 -9.83 -2.99
N LYS A 199 13.23 -9.57 -1.69
CA LYS A 199 12.84 -10.48 -0.59
C LYS A 199 12.21 -9.73 0.59
N LEU A 200 11.77 -8.49 0.39
CA LEU A 200 11.11 -7.69 1.41
C LEU A 200 9.88 -8.43 1.92
N ILE A 201 8.93 -8.76 1.04
CA ILE A 201 7.62 -9.33 1.41
C ILE A 201 7.82 -10.63 2.19
N ASN A 202 8.63 -11.56 1.68
CA ASN A 202 8.92 -12.83 2.36
C ASN A 202 9.46 -12.62 3.78
N SER A 203 10.29 -11.57 3.96
CA SER A 203 10.89 -11.28 5.25
C SER A 203 9.95 -10.62 6.25
N ILE A 204 8.77 -10.17 5.81
CA ILE A 204 7.76 -9.49 6.64
C ILE A 204 6.41 -10.20 6.66
N MET A 205 6.33 -11.47 6.27
CA MET A 205 5.10 -12.24 6.38
C MET A 205 4.67 -12.39 7.85
N PRO A 206 3.35 -12.30 8.12
CA PRO A 206 2.84 -12.40 9.47
C PRO A 206 3.04 -13.81 10.02
N THR A 207 3.16 -13.91 11.34
CA THR A 207 3.20 -15.21 12.03
C THR A 207 2.26 -15.21 13.21
N LEU A 208 1.61 -16.33 13.49
CA LEU A 208 0.73 -16.51 14.63
C LEU A 208 1.53 -17.05 15.83
N ASP A 209 1.54 -16.29 16.93
CA ASP A 209 1.95 -16.83 18.24
C ASP A 209 0.82 -17.76 18.72
N LYS A 210 1.06 -19.07 18.67
CA LYS A 210 0.05 -20.09 19.00
C LYS A 210 -0.32 -20.09 20.48
N ASP A 211 0.58 -19.63 21.35
CA ASP A 211 0.38 -19.62 22.79
C ASP A 211 -0.49 -18.41 23.21
N LYS A 212 -0.30 -17.27 22.55
CA LYS A 212 -1.05 -16.03 22.83
C LYS A 212 -2.24 -15.82 21.91
N SER A 213 -2.34 -16.58 20.82
CA SER A 213 -3.28 -16.32 19.71
C SER A 213 -3.15 -14.89 19.17
N GLU A 214 -1.94 -14.34 19.19
CA GLU A 214 -1.63 -12.98 18.73
C GLU A 214 -0.83 -13.05 17.43
N PHE A 215 -1.19 -12.20 16.47
CA PHE A 215 -0.46 -12.08 15.22
C PHE A 215 0.73 -11.13 15.38
N SER A 216 1.90 -11.58 14.96
CA SER A 216 3.01 -10.68 14.66
C SER A 216 2.86 -10.19 13.22
N HIS A 217 2.35 -8.97 13.06
CA HIS A 217 1.95 -8.39 11.77
C HIS A 217 3.16 -7.93 10.96
N SER A 218 2.97 -7.64 9.67
CA SER A 218 4.06 -7.23 8.77
C SER A 218 4.83 -6.00 9.24
N ASN A 219 4.16 -5.00 9.83
CA ASN A 219 4.84 -3.85 10.43
C ASN A 219 5.80 -4.25 11.57
N GLU A 220 5.39 -5.14 12.47
CA GLU A 220 6.27 -5.63 13.54
C GLU A 220 7.47 -6.41 12.99
N LYS A 221 7.25 -7.23 11.97
CA LYS A 221 8.33 -7.94 11.28
C LYS A 221 9.31 -6.97 10.62
N LEU A 222 8.80 -5.92 9.97
CA LEU A 222 9.64 -4.87 9.39
C LEU A 222 10.49 -4.15 10.45
N LEU A 223 9.89 -3.77 11.59
CA LEU A 223 10.65 -3.19 12.71
C LEU A 223 11.78 -4.12 13.16
N SER A 224 11.49 -5.41 13.27
CA SER A 224 12.48 -6.41 13.68
C SER A 224 13.60 -6.56 12.65
N LYS A 225 13.30 -6.43 11.36
CA LYS A 225 14.28 -6.42 10.27
C LYS A 225 15.22 -5.22 10.38
N PHE A 226 14.68 -4.01 10.57
CA PHE A 226 15.48 -2.80 10.77
C PHE A 226 16.42 -2.90 11.99
N LYS A 227 15.94 -3.50 13.09
CA LYS A 227 16.78 -3.75 14.26
C LYS A 227 17.89 -4.76 13.96
N LYS A 228 17.57 -5.87 13.28
CA LYS A 228 18.56 -6.89 12.91
C LYS A 228 19.64 -6.32 11.99
N GLU A 229 19.26 -5.45 11.07
CA GLU A 229 20.21 -4.80 10.18
C GLU A 229 21.13 -3.83 10.94
N TYR A 230 20.58 -3.05 11.87
CA TYR A 230 21.38 -2.28 12.83
C TYR A 230 22.36 -3.16 13.64
N GLU A 231 21.91 -4.31 14.14
CA GLU A 231 22.78 -5.24 14.87
C GLU A 231 23.88 -5.82 13.98
N ARG A 232 23.57 -6.12 12.71
CA ARG A 232 24.53 -6.58 11.72
C ARG A 232 25.63 -5.54 11.48
N ILE A 233 25.24 -4.28 11.29
CA ILE A 233 26.16 -3.17 10.94
C ILE A 233 26.99 -2.74 12.15
N HIS A 234 26.38 -2.58 13.33
CA HIS A 234 27.03 -1.93 14.47
C HIS A 234 27.45 -2.89 15.60
N HIS A 235 27.00 -4.15 15.56
CA HIS A 235 27.25 -5.12 16.63
C HIS A 235 27.66 -6.50 16.11
N GLU A 236 28.14 -6.59 14.86
CA GLU A 236 28.59 -7.85 14.24
C GLU A 236 27.50 -8.95 14.26
N GLY A 237 26.23 -8.55 14.20
CA GLY A 237 25.08 -9.47 14.27
C GLY A 237 24.74 -9.97 15.68
N LYS A 238 25.43 -9.50 16.73
CA LYS A 238 25.11 -9.86 18.12
C LYS A 238 23.78 -9.23 18.54
N THR A 239 22.85 -10.05 19.02
CA THR A 239 21.55 -9.59 19.53
C THR A 239 21.73 -8.60 20.70
N LYS A 240 21.11 -7.43 20.59
CA LYS A 240 21.03 -6.38 21.60
C LYS A 240 19.58 -6.11 22.02
N PRO A 241 19.36 -5.59 23.24
CA PRO A 241 18.06 -5.08 23.64
C PRO A 241 17.57 -3.96 22.72
N TRP A 242 16.26 -3.84 22.54
CA TRP A 242 15.64 -2.77 21.73
C TRP A 242 16.07 -1.37 22.14
N THR A 243 16.38 -1.14 23.41
CA THR A 243 16.88 0.14 23.92
C THR A 243 18.14 0.62 23.19
N HIS A 244 19.04 -0.28 22.78
CA HIS A 244 20.23 0.12 22.01
C HIS A 244 19.84 0.69 20.64
N PHE A 245 18.89 0.04 19.96
CA PHE A 245 18.41 0.53 18.68
C PHE A 245 17.67 1.87 18.82
N TYR A 246 16.87 2.05 19.88
CA TYR A 246 16.23 3.34 20.16
C TYR A 246 17.24 4.45 20.43
N LYS A 247 18.31 4.17 21.20
CA LYS A 247 19.39 5.13 21.45
C LYS A 247 20.09 5.51 20.14
N HIS A 248 20.39 4.53 19.29
CA HIS A 248 20.96 4.78 17.97
C HIS A 248 20.08 5.70 17.12
N ILE A 249 18.77 5.41 17.02
CA ILE A 249 17.83 6.30 16.30
C ILE A 249 17.85 7.72 16.88
N ALA A 250 17.92 7.86 18.21
CA ALA A 250 17.94 9.17 18.84
C ALA A 250 19.22 9.96 18.52
N VAL A 251 20.38 9.30 18.53
CA VAL A 251 21.66 9.89 18.10
C VAL A 251 21.59 10.30 16.63
N MET A 252 21.12 9.42 15.74
CA MET A 252 21.03 9.74 14.30
C MET A 252 20.12 10.94 14.02
N LYS A 253 19.03 11.10 14.79
CA LYS A 253 18.16 12.29 14.69
C LYS A 253 18.84 13.57 15.16
N GLN A 254 19.68 13.49 16.19
CA GLN A 254 20.40 14.65 16.70
C GLN A 254 21.47 15.12 15.72
N GLN A 255 22.08 14.17 15.01
CA GLN A 255 23.10 14.43 13.99
C GLN A 255 22.53 14.83 12.62
N ASP A 256 21.20 14.75 12.45
CA ASP A 256 20.54 15.09 11.19
C ASP A 256 20.22 16.59 11.12
N ASP A 257 20.63 17.25 10.03
CA ASP A 257 20.50 18.72 9.86
C ASP A 257 19.04 19.23 9.88
N GLU A 258 18.06 18.42 9.48
CA GLU A 258 16.65 18.82 9.47
C GLU A 258 15.91 18.49 10.77
N LEU A 259 16.35 17.45 11.50
CA LEU A 259 15.69 16.97 12.72
C LEU A 259 16.37 17.42 14.02
N GLY A 260 17.68 17.60 14.00
CA GLY A 260 18.50 18.02 15.13
C GLY A 260 18.42 19.53 15.29
N LYS A 261 17.74 20.02 16.34
CA LYS A 261 17.69 21.45 16.63
C LYS A 261 18.79 21.95 17.55
N ASP A 262 19.51 21.07 18.25
CA ASP A 262 20.63 21.43 19.11
C ASP A 262 21.55 20.21 19.25
N CYS A 263 22.85 20.38 18.97
CA CYS A 263 23.85 19.33 19.20
C CYS A 263 23.99 19.08 20.71
N ILE A 264 23.36 18.03 21.22
CA ILE A 264 23.59 17.59 22.60
C ILE A 264 24.96 16.88 22.63
N PRO A 265 25.85 17.17 23.59
CA PRO A 265 27.13 16.47 23.72
C PRO A 265 26.93 14.94 23.83
N ASP A 266 27.84 14.16 23.24
CA ASP A 266 27.85 12.68 23.24
C ASP A 266 27.81 12.02 24.64
N THR A 267 27.94 12.81 25.71
CA THR A 267 27.94 12.37 27.10
C THR A 267 26.56 12.27 27.73
N VAL A 268 25.50 12.73 27.06
CA VAL A 268 24.12 12.68 27.58
C VAL A 268 23.35 11.52 26.94
N ASP A 269 22.80 10.64 27.78
CA ASP A 269 21.97 9.54 27.33
C ASP A 269 20.71 10.10 26.61
N PRO A 270 20.49 9.75 25.33
CA PRO A 270 19.44 10.42 24.55
C PRO A 270 18.04 9.99 25.02
N ASP A 271 17.08 10.94 25.04
CA ASP A 271 15.69 10.63 25.37
C ASP A 271 15.07 9.76 24.27
N VAL A 272 14.75 8.52 24.65
CA VAL A 272 14.19 7.49 23.79
C VAL A 272 12.71 7.23 24.03
N GLU A 273 12.05 7.92 24.97
CA GLU A 273 10.67 7.59 25.36
C GLU A 273 9.67 7.83 24.24
N ALA A 274 9.79 8.93 23.51
CA ALA A 274 8.95 9.19 22.33
C ALA A 274 9.12 8.10 21.25
N ILE A 275 10.34 7.62 21.03
CA ILE A 275 10.65 6.53 20.08
C ILE A 275 10.04 5.21 20.57
N LYS A 276 10.25 4.86 21.83
CA LYS A 276 9.68 3.66 22.46
C LYS A 276 8.16 3.63 22.35
N GLN A 277 7.49 4.75 22.68
CA GLN A 277 6.04 4.83 22.60
C GLN A 277 5.55 4.68 21.15
N GLN A 278 6.25 5.28 20.18
CA GLN A 278 5.89 5.12 18.77
C GLN A 278 6.01 3.66 18.31
N PHE A 279 7.11 2.98 18.64
CA PHE A 279 7.29 1.55 18.33
C PHE A 279 6.24 0.68 19.02
N LYS A 280 5.89 0.98 20.28
CA LYS A 280 4.83 0.28 21.01
C LYS A 280 3.49 0.39 20.30
N ARG A 281 3.15 1.58 19.76
CA ARG A 281 1.91 1.76 18.97
C ARG A 281 1.94 0.92 17.70
N TRP A 282 3.05 0.92 16.97
CA TRP A 282 3.19 0.15 15.72
C TRP A 282 3.12 -1.36 15.93
N ARG A 283 3.64 -1.87 17.04
CA ARG A 283 3.53 -3.31 17.37
C ARG A 283 2.13 -3.75 17.77
N LYS A 284 1.31 -2.84 18.28
CA LYS A 284 -0.03 -3.19 18.74
C LYS A 284 -1.00 -3.31 17.57
N ASP A 285 -1.32 -2.19 16.92
CA ASP A 285 -2.37 -2.12 15.89
C ASP A 285 -2.29 -0.78 15.11
N SER A 286 -1.09 -0.31 14.80
CA SER A 286 -0.93 1.00 14.16
C SER A 286 -0.14 0.89 12.86
N LEU A 287 -0.70 1.48 11.81
CA LEU A 287 0.02 1.70 10.56
C LEU A 287 1.12 2.75 10.77
N PHE A 288 2.23 2.59 10.06
CA PHE A 288 3.24 3.63 9.97
C PHE A 288 2.62 4.89 9.36
N THR A 289 3.02 6.08 9.80
CA THR A 289 2.91 7.28 8.95
C THR A 289 4.25 7.50 8.28
N PHE A 290 4.27 8.01 7.04
CA PHE A 290 5.53 8.12 6.30
C PHE A 290 6.53 9.05 7.01
N SER A 291 6.05 10.15 7.60
CA SER A 291 6.88 11.05 8.42
C SER A 291 7.48 10.33 9.63
N ALA A 292 6.68 9.57 10.39
CA ALA A 292 7.19 8.84 11.54
C ALA A 292 8.11 7.67 11.13
N PHE A 293 7.84 7.01 10.01
CA PHE A 293 8.71 5.97 9.43
C PHE A 293 10.08 6.54 9.08
N ARG A 294 10.11 7.67 8.36
CA ARG A 294 11.35 8.39 8.04
C ARG A 294 12.11 8.79 9.30
N LYS A 295 11.43 9.49 10.21
CA LYS A 295 12.02 10.01 11.44
C LYS A 295 12.54 8.92 12.37
N ASN A 296 11.88 7.75 12.46
CA ASN A 296 12.20 6.76 13.50
C ASN A 296 12.81 5.45 12.96
N LEU A 297 12.92 5.27 11.65
CA LEU A 297 13.54 4.08 11.05
C LEU A 297 14.56 4.46 9.97
N LEU A 298 14.14 5.22 8.96
CA LEU A 298 15.04 5.52 7.84
C LEU A 298 16.19 6.45 8.21
N VAL A 299 16.04 7.29 9.24
CA VAL A 299 17.12 8.15 9.78
C VAL A 299 18.38 7.37 10.17
N SER A 300 18.25 6.07 10.42
CA SER A 300 19.40 5.19 10.70
C SER A 300 20.22 4.81 9.46
N TYR A 301 19.73 5.12 8.26
CA TYR A 301 20.32 4.71 6.97
C TYR A 301 20.44 5.87 5.97
N TYR A 302 19.56 6.86 6.07
CA TYR A 302 19.48 8.02 5.20
C TYR A 302 19.33 9.28 6.04
N SER A 303 19.81 10.43 5.52
CA SER A 303 19.39 11.71 6.08
C SER A 303 17.87 11.85 5.97
N PHE A 304 17.26 12.59 6.89
CA PHE A 304 15.84 12.87 6.83
C PHE A 304 15.53 13.59 5.52
N GLY A 305 16.32 14.58 5.12
CA GLY A 305 16.14 15.32 3.87
C GLY A 305 16.12 14.44 2.62
N ASP A 306 17.00 13.44 2.53
CA ASP A 306 17.11 12.58 1.34
C ASP A 306 16.05 11.49 1.29
N SER A 307 15.62 10.97 2.44
CA SER A 307 14.60 9.91 2.51
C SER A 307 13.23 10.27 1.91
N LYS A 308 12.97 11.54 1.57
CA LYS A 308 11.75 11.96 0.84
C LYS A 308 11.81 11.69 -0.67
N LYS A 309 13.02 11.57 -1.23
CA LYS A 309 13.26 11.36 -2.66
C LYS A 309 13.35 9.87 -3.00
N GLU A 310 13.59 9.03 -2.00
CA GLU A 310 13.76 7.59 -2.18
C GLU A 310 12.42 6.89 -2.38
N LEU A 311 12.13 6.54 -3.64
CA LEU A 311 10.93 5.78 -4.01
C LEU A 311 10.90 4.41 -3.31
N GLU A 312 12.05 3.73 -3.23
CA GLU A 312 12.17 2.44 -2.53
C GLU A 312 11.72 2.54 -1.07
N ALA A 313 12.17 3.58 -0.37
CA ALA A 313 11.82 3.82 1.02
C ALA A 313 10.30 4.04 1.21
N PHE A 314 9.66 4.74 0.28
CA PHE A 314 8.21 4.89 0.25
C PHE A 314 7.49 3.56 -0.04
N LEU A 315 7.99 2.77 -0.99
CA LEU A 315 7.39 1.48 -1.35
C LEU A 315 7.53 0.44 -0.24
N ILE A 316 8.67 0.34 0.44
CA ILE A 316 8.86 -0.52 1.62
C ILE A 316 7.81 -0.22 2.69
N TYR A 317 7.66 1.07 3.00
CA TYR A 317 6.68 1.59 3.92
C TYR A 317 5.24 1.22 3.52
N LEU A 318 4.89 1.48 2.25
CA LEU A 318 3.55 1.29 1.73
C LEU A 318 3.16 -0.20 1.71
N ILE A 319 4.04 -1.05 1.21
CA ILE A 319 3.85 -2.51 1.16
C ILE A 319 3.60 -3.07 2.56
N SER A 320 4.44 -2.68 3.53
CA SER A 320 4.28 -3.13 4.91
C SER A 320 2.93 -2.71 5.51
N ASN A 321 2.49 -1.47 5.25
CA ASN A 321 1.20 -0.98 5.71
C ASN A 321 0.02 -1.65 5.00
N CYS A 322 0.10 -1.95 3.70
CA CYS A 322 -0.93 -2.66 2.96
C CYS A 322 -1.17 -4.05 3.56
N LEU A 323 -0.09 -4.82 3.75
CA LEU A 323 -0.14 -6.15 4.36
C LEU A 323 -0.71 -6.09 5.78
N THR A 324 -0.21 -5.17 6.61
CA THR A 324 -0.67 -4.98 7.99
C THR A 324 -2.16 -4.61 8.05
N SER A 325 -2.62 -3.71 7.18
CA SER A 325 -4.02 -3.26 7.14
C SER A 325 -4.99 -4.41 6.84
N VAL A 326 -4.63 -5.28 5.89
CA VAL A 326 -5.43 -6.47 5.55
C VAL A 326 -5.40 -7.49 6.68
N GLN A 327 -4.23 -7.75 7.28
CA GLN A 327 -4.09 -8.62 8.44
C GLN A 327 -4.99 -8.19 9.60
N MET A 328 -4.91 -6.91 10.01
CA MET A 328 -5.74 -6.37 11.09
C MET A 328 -7.23 -6.48 10.77
N THR A 329 -7.62 -6.22 9.51
CA THR A 329 -9.01 -6.33 9.06
C THR A 329 -9.52 -7.77 9.16
N LEU A 330 -8.74 -8.73 8.69
CA LEU A 330 -9.08 -10.16 8.72
C LEU A 330 -9.14 -10.69 10.15
N VAL A 331 -8.14 -10.37 10.98
CA VAL A 331 -8.10 -10.75 12.41
C VAL A 331 -9.32 -10.19 13.15
N LYS A 332 -9.66 -8.92 12.92
CA LYS A 332 -10.85 -8.31 13.53
C LYS A 332 -12.15 -9.01 13.12
N ARG A 333 -12.26 -9.52 11.88
CA ARG A 333 -13.42 -10.30 11.42
C ARG A 333 -13.47 -11.71 12.03
N CYS A 334 -12.32 -12.27 12.40
CA CYS A 334 -12.24 -13.56 13.08
C CYS A 334 -12.59 -13.44 14.57
N ASN A 335 -12.25 -12.31 15.20
CA ASN A 335 -12.45 -12.11 16.64
C ASN A 335 -13.90 -12.38 17.09
N LYS A 336 -14.02 -13.07 18.23
CA LYS A 336 -15.29 -13.44 18.88
C LYS A 336 -16.10 -14.52 18.14
N ARG A 337 -15.49 -15.25 17.20
CA ARG A 337 -16.11 -16.43 16.58
C ARG A 337 -15.65 -17.72 17.26
N GLU A 338 -16.46 -18.76 17.18
CA GLU A 338 -16.12 -20.09 17.70
C GLU A 338 -14.92 -20.72 16.96
N ASP A 339 -14.82 -20.49 15.65
CA ASP A 339 -13.78 -20.98 14.75
C ASP A 339 -12.52 -20.07 14.70
N THR A 340 -12.37 -19.11 15.63
CA THR A 340 -11.30 -18.09 15.58
C THR A 340 -9.92 -18.69 15.37
N LYS A 341 -9.53 -19.70 16.17
CA LYS A 341 -8.19 -20.32 16.08
C LYS A 341 -7.91 -20.94 14.71
N GLN A 342 -8.92 -21.59 14.11
CA GLN A 342 -8.80 -22.18 12.79
C GLN A 342 -8.67 -21.09 11.72
N LEU A 343 -9.46 -20.02 11.81
CA LEU A 343 -9.39 -18.90 10.87
C LEU A 343 -8.07 -18.14 10.96
N LEU A 344 -7.54 -17.90 12.17
CA LEU A 344 -6.21 -17.29 12.34
C LEU A 344 -5.12 -18.17 11.73
N THR A 345 -5.19 -19.49 11.91
CA THR A 345 -4.26 -20.43 11.27
C THR A 345 -4.39 -20.39 9.74
N HIS A 346 -5.62 -20.24 9.21
CA HIS A 346 -5.86 -20.10 7.77
C HIS A 346 -5.30 -18.78 7.21
N ILE A 347 -5.41 -17.67 7.94
CA ILE A 347 -4.77 -16.40 7.56
C ILE A 347 -3.26 -16.58 7.43
N GLU A 348 -2.59 -17.13 8.45
CA GLU A 348 -1.15 -17.39 8.43
C GLU A 348 -0.78 -18.29 7.24
N ALA A 349 -1.54 -19.36 7.01
CA ALA A 349 -1.31 -20.29 5.91
C ALA A 349 -1.44 -19.65 4.53
N GLU A 350 -2.41 -18.74 4.30
CA GLU A 350 -2.52 -18.04 3.01
C GLU A 350 -1.39 -17.04 2.80
N PHE A 351 -0.93 -16.34 3.84
CA PHE A 351 0.23 -15.44 3.73
C PHE A 351 1.55 -16.22 3.50
N ALA A 352 1.67 -17.43 4.05
CA ALA A 352 2.83 -18.29 3.83
C ALA A 352 3.03 -18.69 2.35
N LYS A 353 1.99 -18.56 1.52
CA LYS A 353 2.03 -18.88 0.08
C LYS A 353 2.52 -17.71 -0.78
N VAL A 354 3.25 -16.76 -0.19
CA VAL A 354 3.84 -15.61 -0.89
C VAL A 354 4.65 -16.02 -2.12
N GLU A 355 5.43 -17.10 -2.05
CA GLU A 355 6.26 -17.54 -3.19
C GLU A 355 5.42 -18.07 -4.35
N GLU A 356 4.31 -18.76 -4.08
CA GLU A 356 3.38 -19.19 -5.14
C GLU A 356 2.82 -17.98 -5.89
N VAL A 357 2.48 -16.90 -5.17
CA VAL A 357 1.97 -15.67 -5.78
C VAL A 357 3.09 -14.92 -6.52
N ARG A 358 4.32 -14.97 -6.02
CA ARG A 358 5.48 -14.37 -6.66
C ARG A 358 5.78 -15.03 -7.99
N ASP A 359 5.81 -16.36 -8.02
CA ASP A 359 6.00 -17.13 -9.25
C ASP A 359 4.90 -16.84 -10.27
N LEU A 360 3.65 -16.65 -9.81
CA LEU A 360 2.54 -16.25 -10.66
C LEU A 360 2.75 -14.87 -11.29
N VAL A 361 3.09 -13.86 -10.48
CA VAL A 361 3.35 -12.49 -10.96
C VAL A 361 4.51 -12.50 -11.95
N GLU A 362 5.61 -13.18 -11.61
CA GLU A 362 6.81 -13.23 -12.45
C GLU A 362 6.52 -13.93 -13.78
N LYS A 363 5.84 -15.08 -13.76
CA LYS A 363 5.45 -15.79 -14.98
C LYS A 363 4.62 -14.90 -15.91
N ARG A 364 3.64 -14.18 -15.38
CA ARG A 364 2.79 -13.27 -16.17
C ARG A 364 3.56 -12.06 -16.69
N PHE A 365 4.40 -11.47 -15.86
CA PHE A 365 5.22 -10.33 -16.27
C PHE A 365 6.20 -10.72 -17.38
N GLN A 366 6.93 -11.84 -17.23
CA GLN A 366 7.84 -12.32 -18.27
C GLN A 366 7.12 -12.68 -19.57
N HIS A 367 5.92 -13.27 -19.48
CA HIS A 367 5.09 -13.51 -20.65
C HIS A 367 4.68 -12.18 -21.33
N TYR A 368 4.26 -11.18 -20.54
CA TYR A 368 3.88 -9.86 -21.04
C TYR A 368 5.04 -9.16 -21.75
N ILE A 369 6.23 -9.11 -21.14
CA ILE A 369 7.42 -8.51 -21.76
C ILE A 369 7.78 -9.20 -23.08
N LYS A 370 7.65 -10.53 -23.13
CA LYS A 370 7.99 -11.30 -24.33
C LYS A 370 6.98 -11.14 -25.47
N ASN A 371 5.69 -11.12 -25.16
CA ASN A 371 4.62 -11.26 -26.16
C ASN A 371 3.77 -9.99 -26.35
N GLY A 372 3.93 -8.98 -25.49
CA GLY A 372 3.13 -7.76 -25.50
C GLY A 372 1.67 -7.94 -25.06
N THR A 373 1.28 -9.14 -24.61
CA THR A 373 -0.09 -9.46 -24.20
C THR A 373 -0.14 -10.02 -22.80
N LEU A 374 -1.08 -9.55 -21.99
CA LEU A 374 -1.33 -10.11 -20.67
C LEU A 374 -2.20 -11.38 -20.78
N GLN A 375 -1.79 -12.46 -20.11
CA GLN A 375 -2.53 -13.71 -20.04
C GLN A 375 -2.88 -14.05 -18.58
N PRO A 376 -4.07 -14.62 -18.32
CA PRO A 376 -4.45 -15.14 -17.01
C PRO A 376 -3.54 -16.28 -16.54
#